data_AF-A0A0U2YP92-F1
#
_entry.id   AF-A0A0U2YP92-F1
#
_cell.length_a   1.000
_cell.length_b   1.000
_cell.length_c   1.000
_cell.angle_alpha   90.00
_cell.angle_beta   90.00
_cell.angle_gamma   90.00
#
_symmetry.space_group_name_H-M   'P 1'
#
loop_
_entity.id
_entity.type
_entity.pdbx_description
1 polymer ?
#
loop_
_entity_poly.entity_id
_entity_poly.type
_entity_poly.pdbx_seq_one_letter_code
_entity_poly.pdbx_strand_id
1 'polypeptide(L)'
;PIYGPPRAPDVAAGLGASAGSTEEDGMTTKPIDEMTAGELQQALTLSPEQVAEIQKSASTAGKKRKPNKRKEGIFVMVPMFWIEQLEKVHHIATYRVALRLLLQQFKERGKTFPLGNRALIKNGVGRHAKWRALGELEGLGLISIEKRPRKAPMITVH
;
A
#
# COMPACT_ATOMS: atom_id res chain seq x y z
N PRO A 1 38.50 -4.06 1.23
CA PRO A 1 37.75 -3.65 2.44
C PRO A 1 37.38 -2.16 2.37
N ILE A 2 36.16 -1.86 1.93
CA ILE A 2 35.68 -0.49 1.68
C ILE A 2 34.49 -0.24 2.60
N TYR A 3 34.78 0.14 3.84
CA TYR A 3 33.78 0.69 4.76
C TYR A 3 33.88 2.21 4.69
N GLY A 4 32.86 2.84 4.10
CA GLY A 4 32.64 4.28 4.23
C GLY A 4 32.09 4.61 5.63
N PRO A 5 32.21 5.87 6.07
CA PRO A 5 31.82 6.27 7.43
C PRO A 5 30.32 6.07 7.69
N PRO A 6 29.93 5.81 8.95
CA PRO A 6 28.54 5.59 9.34
C PRO A 6 27.69 6.84 9.09
N ARG A 7 26.51 6.66 8.49
CA ARG A 7 25.51 7.73 8.39
C ARG A 7 24.86 7.92 9.76
N ALA A 8 24.86 9.16 10.25
CA ALA A 8 24.14 9.55 11.46
C ALA A 8 22.62 9.32 11.29
N PRO A 9 21.91 8.95 12.36
CA PRO A 9 20.45 8.97 12.36
C PRO A 9 19.97 10.42 12.40
N ASP A 10 19.05 10.79 11.49
CA ASP A 10 18.30 12.04 11.55
C ASP A 10 17.39 12.02 12.79
N VAL A 11 17.95 12.45 13.92
CA VAL A 11 17.22 12.75 15.16
C VAL A 11 17.14 14.27 15.27
N ALA A 12 16.08 14.86 14.74
CA ALA A 12 15.73 16.24 15.07
C ALA A 12 15.02 16.23 16.43
N ALA A 13 15.80 16.49 17.49
CA ALA A 13 15.30 16.92 18.78
C ALA A 13 14.72 18.34 18.67
N GLY A 14 13.73 18.63 19.51
CA GLY A 14 12.97 19.87 19.51
C GLY A 14 13.69 21.09 20.11
N LEU A 15 12.84 22.10 20.36
CA LEU A 15 13.06 23.35 21.11
C LEU A 15 13.72 24.50 20.32
N GLY A 16 12.85 25.27 19.65
CA GLY A 16 13.04 26.69 19.42
C GLY A 16 11.85 27.43 20.02
N ALA A 17 12.05 28.01 21.21
CA ALA A 17 11.10 28.92 21.85
C ALA A 17 11.03 30.24 21.06
N SER A 18 9.83 30.76 20.84
CA SER A 18 9.61 32.19 20.59
C SER A 18 8.48 32.68 21.47
N ALA A 19 8.86 33.42 22.52
CA ALA A 19 7.98 34.30 23.25
C ALA A 19 7.63 35.50 22.35
N GLY A 20 6.33 35.77 22.21
CA GLY A 20 5.76 36.94 21.55
C GLY A 20 4.33 37.08 22.07
N SER A 21 4.16 38.06 22.95
CA SER A 21 2.99 38.39 23.77
C SER A 21 1.89 39.15 23.01
N THR A 22 0.68 39.12 23.58
CA THR A 22 -0.41 40.13 23.44
C THR A 22 -1.17 40.03 22.10
N GLU A 23 -2.48 39.76 22.04
CA GLU A 23 -3.58 40.55 22.60
C GLU A 23 -4.75 39.67 23.09
N GLU A 24 -5.35 40.12 24.19
CA GLU A 24 -6.54 39.57 24.81
C GLU A 24 -7.77 40.00 23.99
N ASP A 25 -8.34 39.10 23.19
CA ASP A 25 -9.72 39.23 22.74
C ASP A 25 -10.60 38.32 23.60
N GLY A 26 -11.28 38.95 24.56
CA GLY A 26 -12.21 38.32 25.48
C GLY A 26 -13.39 37.69 24.75
N MET A 27 -13.27 36.41 24.40
CA MET A 27 -14.41 35.59 23.97
C MET A 27 -15.28 35.28 25.19
N THR A 28 -16.15 36.22 25.54
CA THR A 28 -17.18 36.04 26.57
C THR A 28 -18.23 35.09 26.03
N THR A 29 -18.04 33.78 26.20
CA THR A 29 -19.11 32.82 25.91
C THR A 29 -20.14 32.93 27.03
N LYS A 30 -21.21 33.68 26.76
CA LYS A 30 -22.42 33.64 27.59
C LYS A 30 -22.90 32.18 27.72
N PRO A 31 -23.34 31.74 28.90
CA PRO A 31 -23.95 30.43 29.07
C PRO A 31 -25.21 30.32 28.18
N ILE A 32 -25.42 29.13 27.62
CA ILE A 32 -26.42 28.82 26.57
C ILE A 32 -27.87 29.14 27.02
N ASP A 33 -28.11 29.23 28.32
CA ASP A 33 -29.43 29.51 28.91
C ASP A 33 -29.90 30.96 28.76
N GLU A 34 -29.07 31.87 28.23
CA GLU A 34 -29.40 33.29 28.01
C GLU A 34 -29.49 33.70 26.53
N MET A 35 -29.55 32.74 25.58
CA MET A 35 -29.71 33.07 24.17
C MET A 35 -31.18 33.27 23.79
N THR A 36 -31.51 34.47 23.33
CA THR A 36 -32.86 34.76 22.83
C THR A 36 -33.11 34.07 21.49
N ALA A 37 -34.37 33.73 21.19
CA ALA A 37 -34.75 32.98 19.99
C ALA A 37 -34.30 33.64 18.66
N GLY A 38 -34.00 34.95 18.66
CA GLY A 38 -33.44 35.67 17.50
C GLY A 38 -31.94 35.45 17.28
N GLU A 39 -31.17 35.19 18.34
CA GLU A 39 -29.72 34.97 18.26
C GLU A 39 -29.41 33.55 17.77
N LEU A 40 -30.25 32.57 18.10
CA LEU A 40 -30.18 31.21 17.56
C LEU A 40 -30.43 31.16 16.04
N GLN A 41 -31.21 32.10 15.49
CA GLN A 41 -31.47 32.16 14.04
C GLN A 41 -30.27 32.68 13.25
N GLN A 42 -29.46 33.57 13.81
CA GLN A 42 -28.24 34.07 13.14
C GLN A 42 -27.10 33.05 13.14
N ALA A 43 -27.01 32.18 14.16
CA ALA A 43 -25.99 31.13 14.24
C ALA A 43 -26.19 29.98 13.22
N LEU A 44 -27.39 29.83 12.65
CA LEU A 44 -27.75 28.77 11.71
C LEU A 44 -27.74 29.21 10.23
N THR A 45 -27.65 30.52 9.97
CA THR A 45 -27.56 31.04 8.60
C THR A 45 -26.10 31.07 8.14
N LEU A 46 -25.68 30.00 7.46
CA LEU A 46 -24.40 29.94 6.75
C LEU A 46 -24.31 31.10 5.74
N SER A 47 -23.25 31.90 5.83
CA SER A 47 -22.98 32.98 4.89
C SER A 47 -22.72 32.42 3.48
N PRO A 48 -23.18 33.08 2.41
CA PRO A 48 -22.93 32.64 1.03
C PRO A 48 -21.44 32.45 0.70
N GLU A 49 -20.55 33.13 1.40
CA GLU A 49 -19.09 32.97 1.25
C GLU A 49 -18.59 31.60 1.77
N GLN A 50 -19.15 31.11 2.88
CA GLN A 50 -18.80 29.80 3.44
C GLN A 50 -19.29 28.66 2.55
N VAL A 51 -20.44 28.84 1.90
CA VAL A 51 -20.97 27.86 0.93
C VAL A 51 -20.08 27.78 -0.30
N ALA A 52 -19.55 28.91 -0.77
CA ALA A 52 -18.62 28.95 -1.91
C ALA A 52 -17.29 28.26 -1.61
N GLU A 53 -16.76 28.40 -0.39
CA GLU A 53 -15.49 27.78 0.03
C GLU A 53 -15.60 26.26 0.22
N ILE A 54 -16.75 25.78 0.71
CA ILE A 54 -17.07 24.34 0.77
C ILE A 54 -17.18 23.75 -0.65
N GLN A 55 -17.77 24.49 -1.61
CA GLN A 55 -17.85 24.04 -3.01
C GLN A 55 -16.48 24.04 -3.72
N LYS A 56 -15.60 24.99 -3.37
CA LYS A 56 -14.24 25.08 -3.93
C LYS A 56 -13.30 23.98 -3.40
N SER A 57 -13.48 23.57 -2.14
CA SER A 57 -12.75 22.45 -1.54
C SER A 57 -13.29 21.08 -1.99
N ALA A 58 -14.59 20.95 -2.26
CA ALA A 58 -15.17 19.73 -2.81
C ALA A 58 -14.75 19.46 -4.28
N SER A 59 -14.46 20.49 -5.06
CA SER A 59 -14.11 20.36 -6.49
C SER A 59 -12.65 19.97 -6.74
N THR A 60 -11.76 20.05 -5.74
CA THR A 60 -10.34 19.64 -5.87
C THR A 60 -10.07 18.19 -5.45
N ALA A 61 -11.04 17.50 -4.83
CA ALA A 61 -10.89 16.14 -4.31
C ALA A 61 -11.74 15.12 -5.09
N GLY A 62 -11.45 14.91 -6.38
CA GLY A 62 -12.35 14.08 -7.20
C GLY A 62 -11.74 13.42 -8.43
N LYS A 63 -10.50 12.93 -8.39
CA LYS A 63 -10.01 12.07 -9.48
C LYS A 63 -10.77 10.74 -9.44
N LYS A 64 -11.89 10.67 -10.18
CA LYS A 64 -12.77 9.49 -10.31
C LYS A 64 -11.90 8.25 -10.53
N ARG A 65 -11.76 7.41 -9.49
CA ARG A 65 -11.06 6.13 -9.59
C ARG A 65 -11.88 5.26 -10.54
N LYS A 66 -11.32 4.98 -11.73
CA LYS A 66 -11.97 4.10 -12.71
C LYS A 66 -12.36 2.78 -12.00
N PRO A 67 -13.61 2.31 -12.17
CA PRO A 67 -14.05 1.07 -11.54
C PRO A 67 -13.15 -0.08 -12.01
N ASN A 68 -12.66 -0.86 -11.06
CA ASN A 68 -11.69 -1.93 -11.26
C ASN A 68 -12.37 -3.17 -11.89
N LYS A 69 -12.89 -3.03 -13.12
CA LYS A 69 -13.67 -4.05 -13.85
C LYS A 69 -12.85 -5.28 -14.32
N ARG A 70 -11.87 -5.77 -13.57
CA ARG A 70 -10.90 -6.77 -14.11
C ARG A 70 -10.51 -7.90 -13.16
N LYS A 71 -11.33 -8.27 -12.18
CA LYS A 71 -11.03 -9.45 -11.33
C LYS A 71 -11.98 -10.61 -11.50
N GLU A 72 -13.21 -10.36 -11.95
CA GLU A 72 -14.28 -11.36 -11.99
C GLU A 72 -14.03 -12.53 -12.97
N GLY A 73 -13.06 -12.41 -13.89
CA GLY A 73 -12.67 -13.48 -14.82
C GLY A 73 -11.23 -13.99 -14.68
N ILE A 74 -10.47 -13.57 -13.67
CA ILE A 74 -9.08 -14.03 -13.52
C ILE A 74 -9.05 -15.29 -12.66
N PHE A 75 -8.79 -16.42 -13.30
CA PHE A 75 -8.54 -17.70 -12.63
C PHE A 75 -7.09 -18.15 -12.84
N VAL A 76 -6.69 -19.15 -12.05
CA VAL A 76 -5.39 -19.81 -12.15
C VAL A 76 -5.66 -21.30 -12.28
N MET A 77 -5.13 -21.90 -13.34
CA MET A 77 -5.08 -23.37 -13.45
C MET A 77 -3.90 -23.87 -12.65
N VAL A 78 -4.14 -24.83 -11.77
CA VAL A 78 -3.10 -25.46 -10.95
C VAL A 78 -3.02 -26.93 -11.38
N PRO A 79 -1.91 -27.37 -11.99
CA PRO A 79 -1.70 -28.78 -12.32
C PRO A 79 -1.73 -29.66 -11.07
N MET A 80 -2.19 -30.92 -11.19
CA MET A 80 -2.21 -31.86 -10.05
C MET A 80 -0.83 -32.05 -9.42
N PHE A 81 0.21 -32.17 -10.26
CA PHE A 81 1.60 -32.24 -9.79
C PHE A 81 1.99 -31.07 -8.88
N TRP A 82 1.52 -29.85 -9.18
CA TRP A 82 1.76 -28.69 -8.33
C TRP A 82 1.06 -28.83 -6.98
N ILE A 83 -0.15 -29.36 -6.94
CA ILE A 83 -0.90 -29.58 -5.70
C ILE A 83 -0.13 -30.53 -4.79
N GLU A 84 0.28 -31.69 -5.32
CA GLU A 84 1.02 -32.73 -4.58
C GLU A 84 2.36 -32.21 -4.00
N GLN A 85 3.08 -31.37 -4.75
CA GLN A 85 4.33 -30.79 -4.23
C GLN A 85 4.07 -29.66 -3.24
N LEU A 86 3.04 -28.84 -3.47
CA LEU A 86 2.70 -27.74 -2.58
C LEU A 86 2.21 -28.24 -1.22
N GLU A 87 1.59 -29.41 -1.11
CA GLU A 87 1.22 -30.04 0.17
C GLU A 87 2.41 -30.23 1.12
N LYS A 88 3.63 -30.32 0.59
CA LYS A 88 4.86 -30.50 1.38
C LYS A 88 5.41 -29.19 1.94
N VAL A 89 4.80 -28.05 1.60
CA VAL A 89 5.31 -26.72 1.92
C VAL A 89 4.83 -26.25 3.29
N HIS A 90 5.74 -25.68 4.08
CA HIS A 90 5.43 -25.21 5.44
C HIS A 90 4.98 -23.75 5.51
N HIS A 91 5.15 -22.97 4.45
CA HIS A 91 4.93 -21.52 4.48
C HIS A 91 3.79 -21.05 3.56
N ILE A 92 2.83 -20.32 4.13
CA ILE A 92 1.73 -19.72 3.37
C ILE A 92 2.21 -18.72 2.30
N ALA A 93 3.36 -18.07 2.52
CA ALA A 93 3.95 -17.19 1.53
C ALA A 93 4.31 -17.92 0.23
N THR A 94 4.74 -19.18 0.35
CA THR A 94 5.12 -20.04 -0.77
C THR A 94 3.92 -20.40 -1.63
N TYR A 95 2.79 -20.76 -1.01
CA TYR A 95 1.51 -20.91 -1.72
C TYR A 95 1.10 -19.64 -2.47
N ARG A 96 1.21 -18.46 -1.82
CA ARG A 96 0.86 -17.19 -2.47
C ARG A 96 1.76 -16.85 -3.65
N VAL A 97 3.04 -17.18 -3.55
CA VAL A 97 4.00 -17.03 -4.66
C VAL A 97 3.67 -18.00 -5.78
N ALA A 98 3.42 -19.28 -5.46
CA ALA A 98 3.05 -20.32 -6.43
C ALA A 98 1.85 -19.92 -7.28
N LEU A 99 0.74 -19.52 -6.66
CA LEU A 99 -0.46 -19.05 -7.38
C LEU A 99 -0.15 -17.85 -8.29
N ARG A 100 0.72 -16.94 -7.84
CA ARG A 100 1.10 -15.78 -8.64
C ARG A 100 1.96 -16.16 -9.84
N LEU A 101 2.84 -17.14 -9.68
CA LEU A 101 3.70 -17.67 -10.74
C LEU A 101 2.87 -18.39 -11.80
N LEU A 102 1.95 -19.27 -11.40
CA LEU A 102 1.04 -19.94 -12.33
C LEU A 102 0.19 -18.94 -13.12
N LEU A 103 -0.35 -17.92 -12.44
CA LEU A 103 -1.07 -16.84 -13.11
C LEU A 103 -0.19 -16.09 -14.13
N GLN A 104 1.08 -15.88 -13.80
CA GLN A 104 2.00 -15.19 -14.71
C GLN A 104 2.41 -16.10 -15.88
N GLN A 105 2.68 -17.37 -15.63
CA GLN A 105 3.03 -18.35 -16.65
C GLN A 105 1.93 -18.49 -17.70
N PHE A 106 0.67 -18.48 -17.26
CA PHE A 106 -0.47 -18.45 -18.16
C PHE A 106 -0.50 -17.19 -19.05
N LYS A 107 -0.17 -16.02 -18.47
CA LYS A 107 -0.10 -14.75 -19.22
C LYS A 107 1.06 -14.70 -20.21
N GLU A 108 2.21 -15.26 -19.82
CA GLU A 108 3.45 -15.25 -20.59
C GLU A 108 3.56 -16.44 -21.57
N ARG A 109 2.53 -17.31 -21.59
CA ARG A 109 2.42 -18.48 -22.48
C ARG A 109 3.62 -19.42 -22.36
N GLY A 110 4.04 -19.73 -21.14
CA GLY A 110 5.13 -20.69 -20.92
C GLY A 110 6.54 -20.08 -20.83
N LYS A 111 6.71 -18.81 -21.20
CA LYS A 111 8.03 -18.18 -21.29
C LYS A 111 8.59 -17.82 -19.92
N THR A 112 9.91 -17.85 -19.80
CA THR A 112 10.62 -17.31 -18.63
C THR A 112 10.28 -15.83 -18.42
N PHE A 113 9.95 -15.45 -17.20
CA PHE A 113 9.54 -14.08 -16.87
C PHE A 113 10.22 -13.52 -15.63
N PRO A 114 10.43 -12.19 -15.55
CA PRO A 114 10.99 -11.56 -14.36
C PRO A 114 9.96 -11.43 -13.25
N LEU A 115 10.27 -11.93 -12.05
CA LEU A 115 9.40 -11.76 -10.89
C LEU A 115 9.76 -10.50 -10.09
N GLY A 116 9.01 -9.43 -10.33
CA GLY A 116 9.12 -8.17 -9.58
C GLY A 116 8.50 -8.23 -8.17
N ASN A 117 9.03 -7.43 -7.23
CA ASN A 117 8.52 -7.38 -5.84
C ASN A 117 7.13 -6.75 -5.73
N ARG A 118 6.82 -5.74 -6.57
CA ARG A 118 5.56 -4.99 -6.56
C ARG A 118 4.32 -5.88 -6.74
N ALA A 119 4.43 -6.94 -7.53
CA ALA A 119 3.32 -7.85 -7.78
C ALA A 119 3.00 -8.72 -6.54
N LEU A 120 4.01 -9.01 -5.73
CA LEU A 120 3.90 -9.89 -4.56
C LEU A 120 3.51 -9.15 -3.28
N ILE A 121 3.90 -7.88 -3.15
CA ILE A 121 3.51 -7.03 -2.01
C ILE A 121 1.98 -6.91 -1.92
N LYS A 122 1.28 -6.82 -3.07
CA LYS A 122 -0.19 -6.81 -3.12
C LYS A 122 -0.83 -8.07 -2.53
N ASN A 123 -0.07 -9.16 -2.49
CA ASN A 123 -0.48 -10.45 -1.94
C ASN A 123 0.10 -10.67 -0.53
N GLY A 124 0.63 -9.63 0.13
CA GLY A 124 1.21 -9.73 1.48
C GLY A 124 2.56 -10.45 1.53
N VAL A 125 3.24 -10.65 0.40
CA VAL A 125 4.55 -11.31 0.38
C VAL A 125 5.66 -10.26 0.31
N GLY A 126 6.40 -10.13 1.41
CA GLY A 126 7.58 -9.27 1.51
C GLY A 126 8.81 -9.83 0.80
N ARG A 127 9.89 -9.03 0.72
CA ARG A 127 11.13 -9.39 0.01
C ARG A 127 11.80 -10.66 0.55
N HIS A 128 11.90 -10.80 1.87
CA HIS A 128 12.52 -11.98 2.49
C HIS A 128 11.66 -13.23 2.32
N ALA A 129 10.35 -13.10 2.53
CA ALA A 129 9.39 -14.18 2.30
C ALA A 129 9.40 -14.66 0.85
N LYS A 130 9.52 -13.73 -0.12
CA LYS A 130 9.70 -14.07 -1.54
C LYS A 130 10.90 -14.98 -1.75
N TRP A 131 12.08 -14.61 -1.24
CA TRP A 131 13.29 -15.41 -1.48
C TRP A 131 13.24 -16.78 -0.84
N ARG A 132 12.64 -16.91 0.36
CA ARG A 132 12.39 -18.22 0.98
C ARG A 132 11.44 -19.07 0.13
N ALA A 133 10.29 -18.49 -0.23
CA ALA A 133 9.30 -19.15 -1.08
C ALA A 133 9.89 -19.62 -2.42
N LEU A 134 10.71 -18.78 -3.04
CA LEU A 134 11.40 -19.13 -4.28
C LEU A 134 12.37 -20.31 -4.08
N GLY A 135 13.13 -20.32 -2.99
CA GLY A 135 14.03 -21.44 -2.67
C GLY A 135 13.27 -22.74 -2.41
N GLU A 136 12.15 -22.70 -1.70
CA GLU A 136 11.31 -23.89 -1.48
C GLU A 136 10.73 -24.43 -2.78
N LEU A 137 10.18 -23.56 -3.64
CA LEU A 137 9.60 -23.98 -4.92
C LEU A 137 10.66 -24.54 -5.88
N GLU A 138 11.87 -23.97 -5.88
CA GLU A 138 13.00 -24.50 -6.63
C GLU A 138 13.44 -25.87 -6.08
N GLY A 139 13.51 -26.03 -4.75
CA GLY A 139 13.83 -27.30 -4.10
C GLY A 139 12.79 -28.41 -4.36
N LEU A 140 11.53 -28.04 -4.60
CA LEU A 140 10.46 -28.96 -4.99
C LEU A 140 10.44 -29.26 -6.50
N GLY A 141 11.35 -28.67 -7.28
CA GLY A 141 11.41 -28.86 -8.73
C GLY A 141 10.25 -28.22 -9.50
N LEU A 142 9.45 -27.35 -8.87
CA LEU A 142 8.32 -26.68 -9.50
C LEU A 142 8.76 -25.52 -10.41
N ILE A 143 9.90 -24.91 -10.08
CA ILE A 143 10.46 -23.78 -10.83
C ILE A 143 11.98 -23.88 -10.95
N SER A 144 12.54 -23.13 -11.88
CA SER A 144 13.97 -22.82 -11.92
C SER A 144 14.21 -21.32 -11.86
N ILE A 145 15.24 -20.90 -11.13
CA ILE A 145 15.53 -19.49 -10.88
C ILE A 145 16.89 -19.12 -11.48
N GLU A 146 16.87 -18.23 -12.47
CA GLU A 146 18.09 -17.56 -12.93
C GLU A 146 18.26 -16.25 -12.14
N LYS A 147 19.23 -16.27 -11.22
CA LYS A 147 19.58 -15.10 -10.38
C LYS A 147 20.40 -14.11 -11.20
N ARG A 148 19.96 -12.84 -11.22
CA ARG A 148 20.64 -11.77 -11.95
C ARG A 148 21.02 -10.64 -11.00
N PRO A 149 22.30 -10.23 -10.93
CA PRO A 149 22.75 -9.19 -10.01
C PRO A 149 22.05 -7.86 -10.31
N ARG A 150 21.56 -7.20 -9.24
CA ARG A 150 20.83 -5.91 -9.30
C ARG A 150 19.58 -5.90 -10.18
N LYS A 151 19.09 -7.07 -10.62
CA LYS A 151 17.89 -7.24 -11.45
C LYS A 151 16.91 -8.19 -10.78
N ALA A 152 15.67 -8.22 -11.26
CA ALA A 152 14.71 -9.21 -10.82
C ALA A 152 15.16 -10.62 -11.27
N PRO A 153 14.95 -11.66 -10.45
CA PRO A 153 15.22 -13.03 -10.88
C PRO A 153 14.30 -13.40 -12.04
N MET A 154 14.86 -14.12 -13.01
CA MET A 154 14.10 -14.74 -14.10
C MET A 154 13.63 -16.12 -13.62
N ILE A 155 12.35 -16.41 -13.87
CA ILE A 155 11.71 -17.63 -13.40
C ILE A 155 11.16 -18.40 -14.58
N THR A 156 11.47 -19.69 -14.61
CA THR A 156 10.87 -20.68 -15.48
C THR A 156 10.01 -21.60 -14.62
N VAL A 157 8.79 -21.88 -15.09
CA VAL A 157 7.80 -22.72 -14.40
C VAL A 157 7.67 -24.03 -15.17
N HIS A 158 7.75 -25.16 -14.47
CA HIS A 158 7.67 -26.51 -15.03
C HIS A 158 6.25 -27.10 -14.95
#